data_AF-A0A3D4AE35-F1
#
_entry.id   AF-A0A3D4AE35-F1
#
_cell.length_a   1.000
_cell.length_b   1.000
_cell.length_c   1.000
_cell.angle_alpha   90.00
_cell.angle_beta   90.00
_cell.angle_gamma   90.00
#
_symmetry.space_group_name_H-M   'P 1'
#
loop_
_entity.id
_entity.type
_entity.pdbx_description
1 polymer ?
#
loop_
_entity_poly.entity_id
_entity_poly.type
_entity_poly.pdbx_seq_one_letter_code
_entity_poly.pdbx_strand_id
1 'polypeptide(L)'
;MQENCDIATMKLMLPFEPKPSKHTLSYADKLLLLGSCFSDYIGMQLQRAKFQVLFNPTGIVFDPISLSRHLEDYATCKQYAVDELFLYNELWQSWFHHSDFSSINQQHTLKHINDAIQLAHQQLLSSAFLFITLGTAYSYQLKKESTPVANCHKAPKEWFNKKLLSIEEITTALTYAITTIRKLNPSLQIVFTVSPVKHIRDGIVENNRSKARLIEAANQLAEVVEECSYFPAYELVTDVLRDYRFYAQDMAHPNQQAIEFVFEHFCQTYMNDNTKQLMDDVMQIVSAKSHRPLNPNTAAHQQFLKTFLDKTNSLGKILPMLHWDDEVHYFSTHPSTNQ
;
A
#
# COMPACT_ATOMS: atom_id res chain seq x y z
N MET A 1 24.96 12.66 50.41
CA MET A 1 24.67 11.74 49.30
C MET A 1 23.17 11.49 49.29
N GLN A 2 22.42 12.30 48.56
CA GLN A 2 21.03 12.00 48.22
C GLN A 2 21.09 11.30 46.87
N GLU A 3 20.94 9.99 46.86
CA GLU A 3 20.60 9.26 45.63
C GLU A 3 19.17 9.68 45.26
N ASN A 4 19.04 10.45 44.19
CA ASN A 4 17.77 10.68 43.55
C ASN A 4 17.26 9.33 43.05
N CYS A 5 16.25 8.80 43.74
CA CYS A 5 15.43 7.71 43.23
C CYS A 5 14.56 8.31 42.12
N ASP A 6 15.09 8.35 40.90
CA ASP A 6 14.31 8.67 39.72
C ASP A 6 13.20 7.61 39.60
N ILE A 7 11.97 8.02 39.90
CA ILE A 7 10.77 7.21 39.62
C ILE A 7 10.68 7.12 38.10
N ALA A 8 11.22 6.04 37.54
CA ALA A 8 11.15 5.78 36.12
C ALA A 8 9.68 5.79 35.68
N THR A 9 9.28 6.82 34.94
CA THR A 9 7.94 6.91 34.36
C THR A 9 7.80 5.76 33.36
N MET A 10 6.70 4.99 33.45
CA MET A 10 6.46 3.85 32.57
C MET A 10 6.37 4.31 31.11
N LYS A 11 7.38 3.97 30.31
CA LYS A 11 7.36 4.20 28.85
C LYS A 11 6.56 3.09 28.18
N LEU A 12 5.45 3.45 27.53
CA LEU A 12 4.57 2.52 26.84
C LEU A 12 4.96 2.28 25.36
N MET A 13 6.01 2.95 24.88
CA MET A 13 6.54 2.78 23.52
C MET A 13 8.07 2.63 23.57
N LEU A 14 8.61 1.80 22.69
CA LEU A 14 10.07 1.69 22.51
C LEU A 14 10.60 2.92 21.74
N PRO A 15 11.77 3.48 22.12
CA PRO A 15 12.39 4.59 21.41
C PRO A 15 13.09 4.06 20.15
N PHE A 16 12.30 3.72 19.13
CA PHE A 16 12.80 3.29 17.83
C PHE A 16 12.22 4.21 16.75
N GLU A 17 13.10 4.77 15.94
CA GLU A 17 12.72 5.51 14.74
C GLU A 17 13.43 4.92 13.52
N PRO A 18 12.72 4.67 12.40
CA PRO A 18 13.33 4.27 11.16
C PRO A 18 14.34 5.33 10.70
N LYS A 19 15.45 4.88 10.13
CA LYS A 19 16.45 5.79 9.56
C LYS A 19 15.84 6.48 8.32
N PRO A 20 16.09 7.78 8.13
CA PRO A 20 15.72 8.46 6.89
C PRO A 20 16.27 7.73 5.66
N SER A 21 15.44 7.62 4.63
CA SER A 21 15.81 7.03 3.35
C SER A 21 16.85 7.90 2.65
N LYS A 22 17.76 7.26 1.91
CA LYS A 22 18.69 7.96 1.00
C LYS A 22 17.96 8.61 -0.17
N HIS A 23 16.80 8.07 -0.53
CA HIS A 23 15.94 8.56 -1.61
C HIS A 23 14.65 9.10 -1.02
N THR A 24 14.34 10.35 -1.31
CA THR A 24 13.11 11.00 -0.85
C THR A 24 12.10 11.11 -1.97
N LEU A 25 10.82 10.89 -1.66
CA LEU A 25 9.69 11.14 -2.54
C LEU A 25 9.25 12.60 -2.46
N SER A 26 8.59 13.04 -3.53
CA SER A 26 8.01 14.36 -3.75
C SER A 26 6.69 14.24 -4.52
N TYR A 27 5.97 15.35 -4.70
CA TYR A 27 4.74 15.38 -5.50
C TYR A 27 4.94 15.13 -7.01
N ALA A 28 6.18 15.23 -7.50
CA ALA A 28 6.50 14.91 -8.89
C ALA A 28 6.62 13.41 -9.13
N ASP A 29 6.82 12.63 -8.07
CA ASP A 29 7.08 11.20 -8.15
C ASP A 29 5.81 10.40 -8.32
N LYS A 30 5.90 9.35 -9.14
CA LYS A 30 4.89 8.31 -9.26
C LYS A 30 5.24 7.14 -8.36
N LEU A 31 4.24 6.63 -7.66
CA LEU A 31 4.38 5.58 -6.67
C LEU A 31 3.56 4.36 -7.08
N LEU A 32 4.11 3.16 -6.89
CA LEU A 32 3.39 1.90 -7.01
C LEU A 32 3.48 1.15 -5.68
N LEU A 33 2.35 0.79 -5.08
CA LEU A 33 2.30 0.01 -3.83
C LEU A 33 1.61 -1.33 -4.10
N LEU A 34 2.25 -2.43 -3.74
CA LEU A 34 1.74 -3.78 -3.96
C LEU A 34 1.83 -4.60 -2.67
N GLY A 35 0.93 -5.57 -2.53
CA GLY A 35 1.01 -6.54 -1.45
C GLY A 35 -0.29 -6.69 -0.68
N SER A 36 -0.14 -6.89 0.63
CA SER A 36 -1.27 -7.07 1.56
C SER A 36 -2.22 -5.87 1.56
N CYS A 37 -3.38 -6.03 2.20
CA CYS A 37 -4.32 -4.93 2.48
C CYS A 37 -3.70 -3.73 3.21
N PHE A 38 -2.58 -3.92 3.91
CA PHE A 38 -1.85 -2.81 4.53
C PHE A 38 -1.29 -1.81 3.49
N SER A 39 -0.94 -2.27 2.29
CA SER A 39 -0.53 -1.40 1.18
C SER A 39 -1.64 -0.45 0.76
N ASP A 40 -2.89 -0.92 0.74
CA ASP A 40 -4.04 -0.10 0.36
C ASP A 40 -4.26 1.02 1.38
N TYR A 41 -4.11 0.76 2.68
CA TYR A 41 -4.22 1.80 3.69
C TYR A 41 -3.18 2.92 3.49
N ILE A 42 -1.92 2.58 3.25
CA ILE A 42 -0.87 3.58 2.96
C ILE A 42 -1.13 4.28 1.62
N GLY A 43 -1.52 3.53 0.59
CA GLY A 43 -1.88 4.06 -0.73
C GLY A 43 -3.04 5.04 -0.68
N MET A 44 -4.08 4.75 0.11
CA MET A 44 -5.21 5.64 0.35
C MET A 44 -4.81 6.92 1.08
N GLN A 45 -3.89 6.86 2.06
CA GLN A 45 -3.38 8.06 2.72
C GLN A 45 -2.58 8.94 1.75
N LEU A 46 -1.72 8.34 0.92
CA LEU A 46 -0.99 9.04 -0.14
C LEU A 46 -1.94 9.66 -1.18
N GLN A 47 -2.95 8.91 -1.61
CA GLN A 47 -3.94 9.37 -2.57
C GLN A 47 -4.78 10.53 -1.98
N ARG A 48 -5.18 10.44 -0.71
CA ARG A 48 -5.87 11.52 0.01
C ARG A 48 -5.00 12.77 0.09
N ALA A 49 -3.70 12.61 0.29
CA ALA A 49 -2.72 13.69 0.22
C ALA A 49 -2.36 14.12 -1.21
N LYS A 50 -3.10 13.63 -2.23
CA LYS A 50 -2.97 13.91 -3.67
C LYS A 50 -1.64 13.49 -4.31
N PHE A 51 -0.88 12.58 -3.72
CA PHE A 51 0.28 11.99 -4.41
C PHE A 51 -0.17 11.13 -5.61
N GLN A 52 0.68 11.04 -6.63
CA GLN A 52 0.44 10.18 -7.79
C GLN A 52 0.76 8.73 -7.44
N VAL A 53 -0.24 8.01 -6.96
CA VAL A 53 -0.09 6.64 -6.46
C VAL A 53 -1.06 5.68 -7.15
N LEU A 54 -0.54 4.52 -7.56
CA LEU A 54 -1.32 3.34 -7.91
C LEU A 54 -1.04 2.27 -6.85
N PHE A 55 -2.08 1.59 -6.38
CA PHE A 55 -1.90 0.52 -5.40
C PHE A 55 -2.75 -0.70 -5.73
N ASN A 56 -2.17 -1.89 -5.58
CA ASN A 56 -2.79 -3.20 -5.83
C ASN A 56 -3.70 -3.23 -7.09
N PRO A 57 -3.18 -2.90 -8.29
CA PRO A 57 -4.01 -2.75 -9.49
C PRO A 57 -4.70 -4.05 -9.94
N THR A 58 -4.18 -5.23 -9.58
CA THR A 58 -4.82 -6.56 -9.78
C THR A 58 -5.43 -7.14 -8.49
N GLY A 59 -5.50 -6.30 -7.46
CA GLY A 59 -5.98 -6.60 -6.12
C GLY A 59 -4.90 -7.10 -5.15
N ILE A 60 -5.34 -7.39 -3.92
CA ILE A 60 -4.46 -7.70 -2.78
C ILE A 60 -3.80 -9.08 -2.98
N VAL A 61 -2.47 -9.12 -2.81
CA VAL A 61 -1.68 -10.36 -2.87
C VAL A 61 -0.75 -10.44 -1.67
N PHE A 62 -0.80 -11.55 -0.95
CA PHE A 62 -0.08 -11.67 0.32
C PHE A 62 1.25 -12.41 0.22
N ASP A 63 1.35 -13.44 -0.63
CA ASP A 63 2.52 -14.31 -0.67
C ASP A 63 3.57 -13.88 -1.72
N PRO A 64 4.87 -14.06 -1.44
CA PRO A 64 5.93 -13.59 -2.34
C PRO A 64 5.94 -14.21 -3.74
N ILE A 65 5.46 -15.44 -3.90
CA ILE A 65 5.45 -16.11 -5.22
C ILE A 65 4.40 -15.46 -6.11
N SER A 66 3.19 -15.29 -5.60
CA SER A 66 2.11 -14.59 -6.33
C SER A 66 2.48 -13.14 -6.63
N LEU A 67 3.13 -12.44 -5.69
CA LEU A 67 3.64 -11.08 -5.93
C LEU A 67 4.70 -11.04 -7.03
N SER A 68 5.67 -11.96 -7.00
CA SER A 68 6.69 -12.08 -8.05
C SER A 68 6.05 -12.30 -9.43
N ARG A 69 5.01 -13.14 -9.51
CA ARG A 69 4.26 -13.37 -10.74
C ARG A 69 3.57 -12.11 -11.25
N HIS A 70 2.92 -11.34 -10.38
CA HIS A 70 2.27 -10.08 -10.77
C HIS A 70 3.28 -9.05 -11.27
N LEU A 71 4.42 -8.94 -10.59
CA LEU A 71 5.51 -8.07 -11.02
C LEU A 71 6.04 -8.46 -12.41
N GLU A 72 6.14 -9.75 -12.72
CA GLU A 72 6.48 -10.25 -14.06
C GLU A 72 5.39 -9.92 -15.09
N ASP A 73 4.12 -10.12 -14.75
CA ASP A 73 2.99 -9.80 -15.63
C ASP A 73 2.96 -8.31 -15.97
N TYR A 74 3.22 -7.43 -14.98
CA TYR A 74 3.36 -5.99 -15.20
C TYR A 74 4.58 -5.67 -16.05
N ALA A 75 5.74 -6.24 -15.75
CA ALA A 75 6.96 -5.98 -16.49
C ALA A 75 6.81 -6.35 -17.97
N THR A 76 6.19 -7.49 -18.26
CA THR A 76 6.00 -8.00 -19.62
C THR A 76 4.74 -7.48 -20.31
N CYS A 77 3.92 -6.69 -19.61
CA CYS A 77 2.61 -6.24 -20.07
C CYS A 77 1.75 -7.43 -20.56
N LYS A 78 1.72 -8.50 -19.74
CA LYS A 78 1.08 -9.77 -20.09
C LYS A 78 -0.38 -9.56 -20.52
N GLN A 79 -0.75 -10.19 -21.63
CA GLN A 79 -2.13 -10.31 -22.05
C GLN A 79 -2.64 -11.70 -21.68
N TYR A 80 -3.59 -11.74 -20.73
CA TYR A 80 -4.29 -12.96 -20.38
C TYR A 80 -5.24 -13.37 -21.51
N ALA A 81 -5.38 -14.67 -21.69
CA ALA A 81 -6.31 -15.29 -22.62
C ALA A 81 -7.52 -15.93 -21.92
N VAL A 82 -8.54 -16.24 -22.71
CA VAL A 82 -9.83 -16.79 -22.24
C VAL A 82 -9.65 -18.13 -21.52
N ASP A 83 -8.72 -18.97 -21.97
CA ASP A 83 -8.38 -20.28 -21.44
C ASP A 83 -7.57 -20.24 -20.13
N GLU A 84 -7.06 -19.06 -19.75
CA GLU A 84 -6.47 -18.81 -18.43
C GLU A 84 -7.52 -18.44 -17.37
N LEU A 85 -8.79 -18.32 -17.76
CA LEU A 85 -9.91 -18.15 -16.85
C LEU A 85 -10.60 -19.48 -16.56
N PHE A 86 -11.17 -19.60 -15.37
CA PHE A 86 -12.01 -20.74 -14.99
C PHE A 86 -13.39 -20.26 -14.54
N LEU A 87 -14.40 -21.10 -14.76
CA LEU A 87 -15.77 -20.86 -14.32
C LEU A 87 -16.01 -21.61 -13.01
N TYR A 88 -16.35 -20.89 -11.95
CA TYR A 88 -16.72 -21.47 -10.66
C TYR A 88 -17.77 -20.58 -9.97
N ASN A 89 -18.82 -21.21 -9.41
CA ASN A 89 -19.96 -20.50 -8.81
C ASN A 89 -20.53 -19.40 -9.71
N GLU A 90 -20.75 -19.74 -10.99
CA GLU A 90 -21.31 -18.84 -12.02
C GLU A 90 -20.44 -17.62 -12.38
N LEU A 91 -19.23 -17.52 -11.83
CA LEU A 91 -18.29 -16.44 -12.08
C LEU A 91 -17.08 -16.92 -12.87
N TRP A 92 -16.67 -16.13 -13.86
CA TRP A 92 -15.38 -16.25 -14.52
C TRP A 92 -14.30 -15.62 -13.64
N GLN A 93 -13.23 -16.37 -13.40
CA GLN A 93 -12.23 -16.07 -12.38
C GLN A 93 -10.82 -16.39 -12.88
N SER A 94 -9.82 -15.81 -12.23
CA SER A 94 -8.40 -16.13 -12.43
C SER A 94 -7.75 -16.42 -11.07
N TRP A 95 -6.99 -17.50 -10.97
CA TRP A 95 -6.32 -17.89 -9.72
C TRP A 95 -5.31 -16.85 -9.23
N PHE A 96 -4.92 -15.93 -10.11
CA PHE A 96 -3.95 -14.89 -9.85
C PHE A 96 -4.60 -13.54 -9.49
N HIS A 97 -5.90 -13.36 -9.66
CA HIS A 97 -6.54 -12.05 -9.48
C HIS A 97 -7.52 -12.03 -8.30
N HIS A 98 -7.68 -10.86 -7.69
CA HIS A 98 -8.65 -10.68 -6.60
C HIS A 98 -10.07 -10.95 -7.09
N SER A 99 -10.96 -11.34 -6.17
CA SER A 99 -12.33 -11.70 -6.54
C SER A 99 -13.13 -10.53 -7.14
N ASP A 100 -12.69 -9.28 -6.95
CA ASP A 100 -13.30 -8.09 -7.58
C ASP A 100 -13.17 -8.06 -9.11
N PHE A 101 -12.27 -8.87 -9.67
CA PHE A 101 -12.16 -9.07 -11.13
C PHE A 101 -13.19 -10.07 -11.67
N SER A 102 -13.84 -10.82 -10.78
CA SER A 102 -14.72 -11.92 -11.15
C SER A 102 -16.08 -11.41 -11.60
N SER A 103 -16.62 -11.95 -12.67
CA SER A 103 -17.92 -11.57 -13.23
C SER A 103 -18.60 -12.75 -13.90
N ILE A 104 -19.93 -12.70 -14.03
CA ILE A 104 -20.70 -13.65 -14.84
C ILE A 104 -20.34 -13.53 -16.34
N ASN A 105 -19.72 -12.42 -16.76
CA ASN A 105 -19.30 -12.19 -18.13
C ASN A 105 -17.78 -12.42 -18.29
N GLN A 106 -17.43 -13.47 -19.05
CA GLN A 106 -16.04 -13.88 -19.30
C GLN A 106 -15.19 -12.78 -19.95
N GLN A 107 -15.73 -12.11 -20.97
CA GLN A 107 -15.01 -11.09 -21.72
C GLN A 107 -14.81 -9.83 -20.87
N HIS A 108 -15.78 -9.50 -20.01
CA HIS A 108 -15.64 -8.42 -19.05
C HIS A 108 -14.52 -8.71 -18.03
N THR A 109 -14.49 -9.91 -17.45
CA THR A 109 -13.39 -10.32 -16.54
C THR A 109 -12.04 -10.26 -17.22
N LEU A 110 -11.93 -10.81 -18.44
CA LEU A 110 -10.67 -10.81 -19.19
C LEU A 110 -10.19 -9.40 -19.50
N LYS A 111 -11.10 -8.54 -19.98
CA LYS A 111 -10.79 -7.14 -20.28
C LYS A 111 -10.33 -6.40 -19.02
N HIS A 112 -11.05 -6.56 -17.91
CA HIS A 112 -10.71 -5.90 -16.66
C HIS A 112 -9.30 -6.27 -16.17
N ILE A 113 -8.94 -7.56 -16.24
CA ILE A 113 -7.59 -8.05 -15.91
C ILE A 113 -6.52 -7.39 -16.81
N ASN A 114 -6.73 -7.44 -18.13
CA ASN A 114 -5.74 -6.93 -19.08
C ASN A 114 -5.60 -5.40 -19.01
N ASP A 115 -6.69 -4.66 -18.81
CA ASP A 115 -6.66 -3.22 -18.58
C ASP A 115 -5.86 -2.86 -17.31
N ALA A 116 -6.05 -3.62 -16.23
CA ALA A 116 -5.33 -3.42 -14.97
C ALA A 116 -3.83 -3.69 -15.11
N ILE A 117 -3.44 -4.76 -15.81
CA ILE A 117 -2.04 -5.06 -16.11
C ILE A 117 -1.42 -3.97 -16.98
N GLN A 118 -2.14 -3.49 -18.00
CA GLN A 118 -1.68 -2.40 -18.85
C GLN A 118 -1.47 -1.11 -18.03
N LEU A 119 -2.40 -0.76 -17.15
CA LEU A 119 -2.28 0.39 -16.24
C LEU A 119 -1.05 0.24 -15.33
N ALA A 120 -0.86 -0.93 -14.73
CA ALA A 120 0.26 -1.23 -13.86
C ALA A 120 1.60 -1.15 -14.61
N HIS A 121 1.66 -1.67 -15.84
CA HIS A 121 2.84 -1.57 -16.71
C HIS A 121 3.22 -0.11 -16.97
N GLN A 122 2.25 0.73 -17.37
CA GLN A 122 2.50 2.16 -17.63
C GLN A 122 2.97 2.92 -16.38
N GLN A 123 2.40 2.60 -15.21
CA GLN A 123 2.86 3.16 -13.96
C GLN A 123 4.31 2.73 -13.68
N LEU A 124 4.61 1.44 -13.78
CA LEU A 124 5.92 0.86 -13.47
C LEU A 124 7.06 1.48 -14.30
N LEU A 125 6.81 1.79 -15.57
CA LEU A 125 7.80 2.44 -16.47
C LEU A 125 8.26 3.82 -15.97
N SER A 126 7.45 4.51 -15.17
CA SER A 126 7.72 5.89 -14.73
C SER A 126 7.67 6.11 -13.21
N SER A 127 7.45 5.05 -12.43
CA SER A 127 7.49 5.11 -10.97
C SER A 127 8.91 5.43 -10.47
N ALA A 128 8.99 6.31 -9.49
CA ALA A 128 10.21 6.52 -8.72
C ALA A 128 10.33 5.46 -7.60
N PHE A 129 9.20 5.04 -7.03
CA PHE A 129 9.16 4.05 -5.96
C PHE A 129 8.17 2.90 -6.26
N LEU A 130 8.60 1.70 -5.90
CA LEU A 130 7.78 0.50 -5.77
C LEU A 130 7.86 -0.01 -4.33
N PHE A 131 6.76 0.05 -3.59
CA PHE A 131 6.66 -0.54 -2.26
C PHE A 131 6.02 -1.92 -2.34
N ILE A 132 6.64 -2.92 -1.73
CA ILE A 132 6.17 -4.31 -1.69
C ILE A 132 5.91 -4.70 -0.23
N THR A 133 4.65 -4.80 0.15
CA THR A 133 4.22 -5.19 1.50
C THR A 133 3.90 -6.68 1.58
N LEU A 134 4.83 -7.46 2.08
CA LEU A 134 4.70 -8.91 2.21
C LEU A 134 3.72 -9.28 3.34
N GLY A 135 2.73 -10.10 3.03
CA GLY A 135 1.68 -10.49 3.97
C GLY A 135 1.98 -11.79 4.71
N THR A 136 2.24 -12.86 3.95
CA THR A 136 2.46 -14.21 4.50
C THR A 136 3.47 -15.00 3.68
N ALA A 137 4.31 -15.81 4.32
CA ALA A 137 5.17 -16.80 3.65
C ALA A 137 4.42 -18.10 3.31
N TYR A 138 3.13 -18.19 3.61
CA TYR A 138 2.31 -19.31 3.17
C TYR A 138 1.80 -19.10 1.76
N SER A 139 2.13 -20.02 0.86
CA SER A 139 1.59 -20.05 -0.50
C SER A 139 0.59 -21.20 -0.65
N TYR A 140 -0.49 -20.95 -1.38
CA TYR A 140 -1.45 -21.98 -1.77
C TYR A 140 -1.14 -22.45 -3.19
N GLN A 141 -1.24 -23.74 -3.42
CA GLN A 141 -0.97 -24.34 -4.73
C GLN A 141 -2.09 -25.30 -5.11
N LEU A 142 -2.53 -25.28 -6.37
CA LEU A 142 -3.47 -26.28 -6.89
C LEU A 142 -2.84 -27.68 -6.82
N LYS A 143 -3.53 -28.66 -6.25
CA LYS A 143 -3.00 -30.03 -6.09
C LYS A 143 -2.65 -30.71 -7.40
N LYS A 144 -3.45 -30.47 -8.44
CA LYS A 144 -3.35 -31.17 -9.72
C LYS A 144 -2.09 -30.79 -10.50
N GLU A 145 -1.71 -29.51 -10.44
CA GLU A 145 -0.63 -28.93 -11.26
C GLU A 145 0.52 -28.34 -10.42
N SER A 146 0.39 -28.33 -9.09
CA SER A 146 1.30 -27.63 -8.15
C SER A 146 1.50 -26.15 -8.47
N THR A 147 0.55 -25.53 -9.18
CA THR A 147 0.58 -24.14 -9.57
C THR A 147 0.22 -23.24 -8.39
N PRO A 148 1.08 -22.27 -8.00
CA PRO A 148 0.75 -21.26 -7.00
C PRO A 148 -0.49 -20.45 -7.40
N VAL A 149 -1.30 -20.07 -6.41
CA VAL A 149 -2.48 -19.24 -6.60
C VAL A 149 -2.46 -18.06 -5.64
N ALA A 150 -2.83 -16.88 -6.13
CA ALA A 150 -2.94 -15.67 -5.32
C ALA A 150 -4.27 -15.63 -4.55
N ASN A 151 -5.32 -16.23 -5.12
CA ASN A 151 -6.66 -16.25 -4.54
C ASN A 151 -7.33 -17.60 -4.78
N CYS A 152 -7.82 -18.24 -3.72
CA CYS A 152 -8.52 -19.52 -3.80
C CYS A 152 -10.01 -19.38 -4.18
N HIS A 153 -10.55 -18.17 -4.32
CA HIS A 153 -11.93 -17.88 -4.74
C HIS A 153 -13.03 -18.64 -4.00
N LYS A 154 -12.80 -18.91 -2.71
CA LYS A 154 -13.69 -19.73 -1.86
C LYS A 154 -13.95 -21.13 -2.43
N ALA A 155 -13.08 -21.64 -3.30
CA ALA A 155 -13.10 -23.01 -3.79
C ALA A 155 -12.78 -24.00 -2.64
N PRO A 156 -13.14 -25.28 -2.77
CA PRO A 156 -12.92 -26.28 -1.74
C PRO A 156 -11.45 -26.37 -1.33
N LYS A 157 -11.18 -26.42 -0.01
CA LYS A 157 -9.80 -26.44 0.52
C LYS A 157 -9.02 -27.65 0.02
N GLU A 158 -9.71 -28.73 -0.29
CA GLU A 158 -9.18 -30.00 -0.78
C GLU A 158 -8.51 -29.85 -2.15
N TRP A 159 -8.78 -28.77 -2.88
CA TRP A 159 -8.14 -28.48 -4.17
C TRP A 159 -6.72 -27.92 -4.02
N PHE A 160 -6.36 -27.50 -2.80
CA PHE A 160 -5.11 -26.79 -2.56
C PHE A 160 -4.20 -27.52 -1.59
N ASN A 161 -2.89 -27.37 -1.82
CA ASN A 161 -1.86 -27.61 -0.84
C ASN A 161 -1.40 -26.26 -0.28
N LYS A 162 -1.26 -26.18 1.04
CA LYS A 162 -0.71 -25.01 1.71
C LYS A 162 0.74 -25.30 2.08
N LYS A 163 1.67 -24.45 1.62
CA LYS A 163 3.11 -24.60 1.85
C LYS A 163 3.67 -23.36 2.54
N LEU A 164 4.45 -23.54 3.59
CA LEU A 164 5.27 -22.47 4.16
C LEU A 164 6.58 -22.38 3.36
N LEU A 165 6.71 -21.35 2.53
CA LEU A 165 7.86 -21.10 1.67
C LEU A 165 9.15 -20.93 2.48
N SER A 166 10.26 -21.49 2.01
CA SER A 166 11.58 -21.22 2.59
C SER A 166 12.03 -19.78 2.29
N ILE A 167 13.03 -19.28 3.02
CA ILE A 167 13.64 -17.96 2.73
C ILE A 167 14.22 -17.95 1.31
N GLU A 168 14.90 -19.04 0.90
CA GLU A 168 15.49 -19.20 -0.43
C GLU A 168 14.43 -19.15 -1.55
N GLU A 169 13.28 -19.79 -1.36
CA GLU A 169 12.18 -19.73 -2.33
C GLU A 169 11.65 -18.30 -2.50
N ILE A 170 11.54 -17.57 -1.40
CA ILE A 170 11.07 -16.18 -1.37
C ILE A 170 12.10 -15.27 -2.06
N THR A 171 13.36 -15.33 -1.65
CA THR A 171 14.41 -14.46 -2.20
C THR A 171 14.67 -14.75 -3.67
N THR A 172 14.63 -16.02 -4.09
CA THR A 172 14.77 -16.40 -5.52
C THR A 172 13.65 -15.80 -6.36
N ALA A 173 12.40 -15.96 -5.94
CA ALA A 173 11.26 -15.45 -6.70
C ALA A 173 11.27 -13.92 -6.78
N LEU A 174 11.55 -13.23 -5.68
CA LEU A 174 11.61 -11.77 -5.66
C LEU A 174 12.82 -11.24 -6.45
N THR A 175 13.99 -11.89 -6.37
CA THR A 175 15.18 -11.51 -7.15
C THR A 175 14.90 -11.56 -8.65
N TYR A 176 14.21 -12.62 -9.12
CA TYR A 176 13.82 -12.74 -10.52
C TYR A 176 12.92 -11.58 -10.97
N ALA A 177 11.89 -11.26 -10.19
CA ALA A 177 10.98 -10.16 -10.47
C ALA A 177 11.72 -8.80 -10.48
N ILE A 178 12.52 -8.52 -9.45
CA ILE A 178 13.33 -7.29 -9.34
C ILE A 178 14.26 -7.14 -10.54
N THR A 179 14.96 -8.21 -10.92
CA THR A 179 15.89 -8.19 -12.06
C THR A 179 15.17 -7.87 -13.36
N THR A 180 13.95 -8.39 -13.54
CA THR A 180 13.13 -8.12 -14.73
C THR A 180 12.65 -6.68 -14.75
N ILE A 181 12.17 -6.17 -13.62
CA ILE A 181 11.67 -4.79 -13.50
C ILE A 181 12.79 -3.76 -13.68
N ARG A 182 13.97 -3.99 -13.10
CA ARG A 182 15.10 -3.06 -13.22
C ARG A 182 15.62 -2.93 -14.65
N LYS A 183 15.40 -3.92 -15.51
CA LYS A 183 15.69 -3.78 -16.95
C LYS A 183 14.77 -2.76 -17.63
N LEU A 184 13.55 -2.59 -17.11
CA LEU A 184 12.56 -1.65 -17.65
C LEU A 184 12.69 -0.27 -17.03
N ASN A 185 12.92 -0.20 -15.71
CA ASN A 185 13.10 1.04 -14.97
C ASN A 185 14.31 0.91 -14.04
N PRO A 186 15.53 1.23 -14.53
CA PRO A 186 16.76 1.10 -13.76
C PRO A 186 16.85 2.02 -12.54
N SER A 187 16.13 3.14 -12.54
CA SER A 187 16.12 4.12 -11.45
C SER A 187 15.13 3.80 -10.32
N LEU A 188 14.27 2.80 -10.50
CA LEU A 188 13.21 2.46 -9.56
C LEU A 188 13.77 2.08 -8.19
N GLN A 189 13.35 2.79 -7.16
CA GLN A 189 13.61 2.43 -5.77
C GLN A 189 12.59 1.40 -5.31
N ILE A 190 13.06 0.25 -4.83
CA ILE A 190 12.20 -0.83 -4.36
C ILE A 190 12.28 -0.88 -2.84
N VAL A 191 11.13 -0.81 -2.19
CA VAL A 191 11.03 -0.80 -0.73
C VAL A 191 10.23 -2.00 -0.28
N PHE A 192 10.89 -2.94 0.37
CA PHE A 192 10.21 -4.04 1.05
C PHE A 192 9.68 -3.59 2.40
N THR A 193 8.53 -4.12 2.77
CA THR A 193 8.02 -4.01 4.13
C THR A 193 7.20 -5.25 4.45
N VAL A 194 7.09 -5.59 5.74
CA VAL A 194 6.25 -6.71 6.18
C VAL A 194 4.98 -6.15 6.80
N SER A 195 3.84 -6.70 6.38
CA SER A 195 2.54 -6.27 6.86
C SER A 195 2.40 -6.51 8.38
N PRO A 196 1.98 -5.52 9.18
CA PRO A 196 1.69 -5.71 10.61
C PRO A 196 0.42 -6.53 10.87
N VAL A 197 -0.37 -6.86 9.84
CA VAL A 197 -1.57 -7.69 9.98
C VAL A 197 -1.18 -9.11 10.38
N LYS A 198 -1.82 -9.62 11.44
CA LYS A 198 -1.60 -10.98 11.95
C LYS A 198 -2.47 -12.00 11.22
N HIS A 199 -1.86 -13.01 10.63
CA HIS A 199 -2.57 -14.13 10.00
C HIS A 199 -2.99 -15.18 11.05
N ILE A 200 -3.76 -14.78 12.05
CA ILE A 200 -4.11 -15.63 13.21
C ILE A 200 -4.87 -16.90 12.85
N ARG A 201 -5.55 -16.93 11.70
CA ARG A 201 -6.25 -18.12 11.19
C ARG A 201 -5.29 -19.28 10.89
N ASP A 202 -4.02 -18.98 10.67
CA ASP A 202 -2.99 -19.97 10.43
C ASP A 202 -2.40 -20.53 11.73
N GLY A 203 -2.64 -19.85 12.86
CA GLY A 203 -2.02 -20.10 14.15
C GLY A 203 -0.97 -19.04 14.51
N ILE A 204 -0.77 -18.79 15.80
CA ILE A 204 0.14 -17.74 16.30
C ILE A 204 1.60 -18.10 15.99
N VAL A 205 1.98 -19.35 16.23
CA VAL A 205 3.34 -19.86 15.95
C VAL A 205 3.60 -19.79 14.44
N GLU A 206 2.62 -20.19 13.64
CA GLU A 206 2.65 -20.20 12.19
C GLU A 206 2.77 -18.78 11.62
N ASN A 207 2.01 -17.83 12.15
CA ASN A 207 2.14 -16.41 11.81
C ASN A 207 3.55 -15.92 12.09
N ASN A 208 4.10 -16.16 13.28
CA ASN A 208 5.42 -15.67 13.65
C ASN A 208 6.52 -16.30 12.78
N ARG A 209 6.43 -17.61 12.51
CA ARG A 209 7.35 -18.29 11.58
C ARG A 209 7.26 -17.71 10.17
N SER A 210 6.06 -17.41 9.70
CA SER A 210 5.82 -16.77 8.41
C SER A 210 6.45 -15.38 8.36
N LYS A 211 6.15 -14.49 9.32
CA LYS A 211 6.68 -13.14 9.39
C LYS A 211 8.21 -13.14 9.49
N ALA A 212 8.79 -14.01 10.32
CA ALA A 212 10.25 -14.13 10.44
C ALA A 212 10.92 -14.45 9.10
N ARG A 213 10.34 -15.35 8.29
CA ARG A 213 10.87 -15.67 6.94
C ARG A 213 10.76 -14.49 5.98
N LEU A 214 9.66 -13.74 6.04
CA LEU A 214 9.47 -12.55 5.19
C LEU A 214 10.45 -11.43 5.57
N ILE A 215 10.62 -11.17 6.86
CA ILE A 215 11.56 -10.15 7.37
C ILE A 215 12.98 -10.49 6.92
N GLU A 216 13.42 -11.73 7.13
CA GLU A 216 14.76 -12.17 6.71
C GLU A 216 14.95 -12.07 5.19
N ALA A 217 13.99 -12.57 4.40
CA ALA A 217 14.09 -12.50 2.95
C ALA A 217 14.11 -11.04 2.42
N ALA A 218 13.31 -10.16 3.00
CA ALA A 218 13.29 -8.74 2.65
C ALA A 218 14.62 -8.04 2.96
N ASN A 219 15.20 -8.32 4.13
CA ASN A 219 16.49 -7.75 4.52
C ASN A 219 17.64 -8.30 3.66
N GLN A 220 17.67 -9.61 3.37
CA GLN A 220 18.66 -10.19 2.45
C GLN A 220 18.65 -9.49 1.07
N LEU A 221 17.48 -9.19 0.53
CA LEU A 221 17.36 -8.47 -0.74
C LEU A 221 17.83 -7.01 -0.62
N ALA A 222 17.46 -6.32 0.46
CA ALA A 222 17.87 -4.94 0.72
C ALA A 222 19.37 -4.78 0.98
N GLU A 223 20.05 -5.82 1.47
CA GLU A 223 21.49 -5.81 1.71
C GLU A 223 22.30 -6.06 0.43
N VAL A 224 21.76 -6.86 -0.50
CA VAL A 224 22.46 -7.28 -1.72
C VAL A 224 22.17 -6.39 -2.92
N VAL A 225 20.99 -5.77 -2.98
CA VAL A 225 20.57 -4.91 -4.10
C VAL A 225 20.50 -3.46 -3.64
N GLU A 226 21.36 -2.60 -4.20
CA GLU A 226 21.53 -1.20 -3.77
C GLU A 226 20.23 -0.37 -3.82
N GLU A 227 19.40 -0.58 -4.84
CA GLU A 227 18.11 0.11 -5.00
C GLU A 227 16.98 -0.52 -4.17
N CYS A 228 17.27 -1.57 -3.40
CA CYS A 228 16.32 -2.18 -2.47
C CYS A 228 16.56 -1.68 -1.04
N SER A 229 15.47 -1.43 -0.31
CA SER A 229 15.52 -1.07 1.11
C SER A 229 14.38 -1.72 1.89
N TYR A 230 14.46 -1.66 3.22
CA TYR A 230 13.44 -2.20 4.12
C TYR A 230 12.80 -1.10 4.97
N PHE A 231 11.47 -1.01 4.96
CA PHE A 231 10.69 -0.16 5.86
C PHE A 231 10.04 -0.99 6.97
N PRO A 232 10.29 -0.69 8.26
CA PRO A 232 9.93 -1.55 9.39
C PRO A 232 8.48 -1.35 9.88
N ALA A 233 7.48 -1.45 9.00
CA ALA A 233 6.07 -1.29 9.37
C ALA A 233 5.58 -2.34 10.37
N TYR A 234 6.08 -3.58 10.25
CA TYR A 234 5.75 -4.66 11.17
C TYR A 234 6.21 -4.31 12.59
N GLU A 235 7.48 -3.97 12.75
CA GLU A 235 8.14 -3.67 14.02
C GLU A 235 7.58 -2.40 14.69
N LEU A 236 7.22 -1.38 13.89
CA LEU A 236 6.52 -0.20 14.40
C LEU A 236 5.22 -0.56 15.12
N VAL A 237 4.45 -1.52 14.59
CA VAL A 237 3.19 -1.93 15.22
C VAL A 237 3.42 -2.97 16.33
N THR A 238 4.26 -3.97 16.09
CA THR A 238 4.41 -5.11 17.01
C THR A 238 5.28 -4.80 18.21
N ASP A 239 6.32 -4.00 18.04
CA ASP A 239 7.36 -3.78 19.05
C ASP A 239 7.37 -2.35 19.60
N VAL A 240 7.11 -1.35 18.76
CA VAL A 240 7.04 0.06 19.22
C VAL A 240 5.71 0.35 19.89
N LEU A 241 4.59 0.11 19.19
CA LEU A 241 3.25 0.33 19.76
C LEU A 241 2.87 -0.74 20.80
N ARG A 242 3.14 -2.01 20.50
CA ARG A 242 3.14 -3.18 21.42
C ARG A 242 1.89 -3.41 22.30
N ASP A 243 0.78 -2.75 22.01
CA ASP A 243 -0.45 -2.81 22.81
C ASP A 243 -1.66 -3.18 21.93
N TYR A 244 -2.56 -4.03 22.45
CA TYR A 244 -3.77 -4.45 21.74
C TYR A 244 -4.75 -3.31 21.45
N ARG A 245 -4.65 -2.16 22.14
CA ARG A 245 -5.42 -0.95 21.83
C ARG A 245 -5.18 -0.42 20.41
N PHE A 246 -4.11 -0.86 19.75
CA PHE A 246 -3.74 -0.50 18.38
C PHE A 246 -4.24 -1.50 17.33
N TYR A 247 -5.04 -2.49 17.75
CA TYR A 247 -5.66 -3.46 16.86
C TYR A 247 -7.16 -3.19 16.74
N ALA A 248 -7.74 -3.58 15.61
CA ALA A 248 -9.16 -3.59 15.37
C ALA A 248 -9.86 -4.68 16.20
N GLN A 249 -11.19 -4.76 16.11
CA GLN A 249 -12.00 -5.71 16.89
C GLN A 249 -11.64 -7.18 16.67
N ASP A 250 -11.05 -7.52 15.52
CA ASP A 250 -10.60 -8.87 15.21
C ASP A 250 -9.24 -9.24 15.84
N MET A 251 -8.62 -8.30 16.56
CA MET A 251 -7.33 -8.44 17.25
C MET A 251 -6.16 -8.80 16.32
N ALA A 252 -6.35 -8.64 15.00
CA ALA A 252 -5.42 -9.07 13.97
C ALA A 252 -4.98 -7.90 13.07
N HIS A 253 -5.91 -7.05 12.65
CA HIS A 253 -5.60 -5.88 11.85
C HIS A 253 -5.22 -4.70 12.74
N PRO A 254 -4.24 -3.87 12.37
CA PRO A 254 -4.04 -2.58 13.00
C PRO A 254 -5.29 -1.70 12.85
N ASN A 255 -5.59 -0.90 13.86
CA ASN A 255 -6.66 0.10 13.75
C ASN A 255 -6.15 1.41 13.14
N GLN A 256 -7.04 2.39 13.01
CA GLN A 256 -6.74 3.68 12.39
C GLN A 256 -5.56 4.41 13.05
N GLN A 257 -5.47 4.41 14.38
CA GLN A 257 -4.37 5.08 15.10
C GLN A 257 -3.02 4.42 14.79
N ALA A 258 -2.99 3.10 14.67
CA ALA A 258 -1.78 2.37 14.31
C ALA A 258 -1.38 2.62 12.85
N ILE A 259 -2.35 2.70 11.94
CA ILE A 259 -2.11 3.03 10.53
C ILE A 259 -1.54 4.44 10.39
N GLU A 260 -2.13 5.42 11.08
CA GLU A 260 -1.65 6.81 11.12
C GLU A 260 -0.24 6.89 11.68
N PHE A 261 0.05 6.19 12.78
CA PHE A 261 1.39 6.10 13.35
C PHE A 261 2.43 5.58 12.35
N VAL A 262 2.12 4.50 11.61
CA VAL A 262 3.03 3.99 10.58
C VAL A 262 3.15 4.97 9.42
N PHE A 263 2.07 5.64 9.01
CA PHE A 263 2.08 6.63 7.94
C PHE A 263 2.93 7.86 8.30
N GLU A 264 2.90 8.32 9.56
CA GLU A 264 3.77 9.39 10.05
C GLU A 264 5.25 9.01 9.92
N HIS A 265 5.62 7.79 10.35
CA HIS A 265 6.99 7.29 10.22
C HIS A 265 7.40 7.07 8.76
N PHE A 266 6.45 6.67 7.90
CA PHE A 266 6.67 6.60 6.46
C PHE A 266 7.01 7.98 5.89
N CYS A 267 6.24 9.01 6.22
CA CYS A 267 6.50 10.39 5.81
C CYS A 267 7.84 10.90 6.35
N GLN A 268 8.18 10.59 7.60
CA GLN A 268 9.48 10.94 8.18
C GLN A 268 10.64 10.27 7.46
N THR A 269 10.47 9.01 7.05
CA THR A 269 11.49 8.21 6.37
C THR A 269 11.72 8.68 4.94
N TYR A 270 10.64 8.94 4.19
CA TYR A 270 10.72 9.13 2.74
C TYR A 270 10.50 10.57 2.27
N MET A 271 10.12 11.52 3.12
CA MET A 271 9.90 12.90 2.69
C MET A 271 10.90 13.85 3.33
N ASN A 272 11.40 14.79 2.53
CA ASN A 272 12.13 15.96 3.04
C ASN A 272 11.15 17.00 3.62
N ASP A 273 11.68 17.99 4.34
CA ASP A 273 10.86 19.01 5.03
C ASP A 273 10.00 19.83 4.07
N ASN A 274 10.51 20.13 2.86
CA ASN A 274 9.73 20.82 1.84
C ASN A 274 8.51 20.00 1.40
N THR A 275 8.67 18.68 1.20
CA THR A 275 7.57 17.79 0.80
C THR A 275 6.55 17.63 1.93
N LYS A 276 7.02 17.53 3.18
CA LYS A 276 6.14 17.49 4.36
C LYS A 276 5.31 18.78 4.48
N GLN A 277 5.95 19.94 4.33
CA GLN A 277 5.26 21.23 4.37
C GLN A 277 4.21 21.37 3.26
N LEU A 278 4.54 20.95 2.03
CA LEU A 278 3.58 20.92 0.93
C LEU A 278 2.42 19.97 1.23
N MET A 279 2.71 18.80 1.79
CA MET A 279 1.68 17.83 2.19
C MET A 279 0.72 18.42 3.22
N ASP A 280 1.23 19.14 4.22
CA ASP A 280 0.41 19.82 5.22
C ASP A 280 -0.51 20.87 4.57
N ASP A 281 0.00 21.63 3.60
CA ASP A 281 -0.79 22.61 2.86
C ASP A 281 -1.88 21.96 2.00
N VAL A 282 -1.58 20.85 1.32
CA VAL A 282 -2.55 20.05 0.57
C VAL A 282 -3.62 19.52 1.53
N MET A 283 -3.21 18.95 2.67
CA MET A 283 -4.12 18.33 3.63
C MET A 283 -5.05 19.35 4.30
N GLN A 284 -4.61 20.60 4.50
CA GLN A 284 -5.49 21.68 4.93
C GLN A 284 -6.63 21.93 3.93
N ILE A 285 -6.33 21.95 2.62
CA ILE A 285 -7.33 22.14 1.57
C ILE A 285 -8.29 20.94 1.51
N VAL A 286 -7.76 19.72 1.49
CA VAL A 286 -8.55 18.48 1.44
C VAL A 286 -9.48 18.36 2.64
N SER A 287 -8.98 18.71 3.84
CA SER A 287 -9.79 18.70 5.07
C SER A 287 -10.85 19.81 5.07
N ALA A 288 -10.50 21.01 4.60
CA ALA A 288 -11.44 22.12 4.47
C ALA A 288 -12.59 21.81 3.50
N LYS A 289 -12.31 21.14 2.37
CA LYS A 289 -13.32 20.69 1.41
C LYS A 289 -14.27 19.67 2.01
N SER A 290 -13.77 18.82 2.91
CA SER A 290 -14.57 17.79 3.58
C SER A 290 -15.48 18.34 4.68
N HIS A 291 -15.31 19.60 5.08
CA HIS A 291 -16.10 20.22 6.14
C HIS A 291 -17.52 20.55 5.66
N ARG A 292 -18.55 20.08 6.39
CA ARG A 292 -19.94 20.43 6.13
C ARG A 292 -20.33 21.70 6.90
N PRO A 293 -20.58 22.85 6.24
CA PRO A 293 -20.92 24.09 6.93
C PRO A 293 -22.31 24.02 7.57
N LEU A 294 -22.43 24.46 8.82
CA LEU A 294 -23.73 24.57 9.51
C LEU A 294 -24.54 25.79 9.03
N ASN A 295 -23.85 26.90 8.72
CA ASN A 295 -24.46 28.16 8.26
C ASN A 295 -23.72 28.70 7.03
N PRO A 296 -23.99 28.17 5.82
CA PRO A 296 -23.23 28.49 4.60
C PRO A 296 -23.34 29.95 4.15
N ASN A 297 -24.41 30.64 4.52
CA ASN A 297 -24.65 32.02 4.09
C ASN A 297 -24.00 33.08 5.00
N THR A 298 -23.25 32.68 6.02
CA THR A 298 -22.56 33.62 6.91
C THR A 298 -21.34 34.25 6.23
N ALA A 299 -21.05 35.52 6.56
CA ALA A 299 -19.84 36.19 6.07
C ALA A 299 -18.55 35.43 6.43
N ALA A 300 -18.52 34.77 7.61
CA ALA A 300 -17.41 33.94 8.02
C ALA A 300 -17.20 32.73 7.08
N HIS A 301 -18.27 32.07 6.66
CA HIS A 301 -18.16 30.96 5.71
C HIS A 301 -17.73 31.43 4.32
N GLN A 302 -18.27 32.55 3.84
CA GLN A 302 -17.85 33.12 2.55
C GLN A 302 -16.36 33.52 2.57
N GLN A 303 -15.86 34.07 3.67
CA GLN A 303 -14.43 34.35 3.86
C GLN A 303 -13.59 33.06 3.93
N PHE A 304 -14.11 31.99 4.55
CA PHE A 304 -13.47 30.67 4.54
C PHE A 304 -13.32 30.14 3.11
N LEU A 305 -14.40 30.15 2.31
CA LEU A 305 -14.35 29.69 0.91
C LEU A 305 -13.33 30.49 0.09
N LYS A 306 -13.34 31.82 0.21
CA LYS A 306 -12.37 32.68 -0.48
C LYS A 306 -10.93 32.36 -0.07
N THR A 307 -10.66 32.23 1.22
CA THR A 307 -9.33 31.90 1.75
C THR A 307 -8.81 30.58 1.15
N PHE A 308 -9.65 29.54 1.12
CA PHE A 308 -9.25 28.25 0.59
C PHE A 308 -9.20 28.21 -0.94
N LEU A 309 -10.00 29.00 -1.65
CA LEU A 309 -9.86 29.19 -3.09
C LEU A 309 -8.51 29.84 -3.44
N ASP A 310 -8.14 30.92 -2.75
CA ASP A 310 -6.87 31.62 -2.96
C ASP A 310 -5.67 30.71 -2.62
N LYS A 311 -5.77 29.93 -1.54
CA LYS A 311 -4.76 28.92 -1.17
C LYS A 311 -4.65 27.82 -2.23
N THR A 312 -5.77 27.29 -2.72
CA THR A 312 -5.82 26.26 -3.77
C THR A 312 -5.18 26.77 -5.06
N ASN A 313 -5.52 27.98 -5.51
CA ASN A 313 -4.93 28.58 -6.71
C ASN A 313 -3.42 28.85 -6.56
N SER A 314 -2.98 29.25 -5.36
CA SER A 314 -1.55 29.47 -5.10
C SER A 314 -0.77 28.16 -5.10
N LEU A 315 -1.31 27.13 -4.45
CA LEU A 315 -0.69 25.82 -4.42
C LEU A 315 -0.72 25.12 -5.79
N GLY A 316 -1.77 25.33 -6.59
CA GLY A 316 -1.84 24.85 -7.97
C GLY A 316 -0.76 25.42 -8.89
N LYS A 317 -0.22 26.62 -8.59
CA LYS A 317 0.96 27.16 -9.31
C LYS A 317 2.26 26.47 -8.89
N ILE A 318 2.35 26.05 -7.62
CA ILE A 318 3.53 25.36 -7.07
C ILE A 318 3.52 23.88 -7.49
N LEU A 319 2.32 23.27 -7.53
CA LEU A 319 2.06 21.87 -7.84
C LEU A 319 1.16 21.75 -9.09
N PRO A 320 1.65 22.15 -10.28
CA PRO A 320 0.86 22.16 -11.51
C PRO A 320 0.56 20.76 -12.05
N MET A 321 1.26 19.73 -11.55
CA MET A 321 1.02 18.33 -11.90
C MET A 321 -0.22 17.74 -11.21
N LEU A 322 -0.76 18.40 -10.19
CA LEU A 322 -1.93 17.92 -9.46
C LEU A 322 -3.23 18.48 -10.05
N HIS A 323 -4.28 17.66 -10.06
CA HIS A 323 -5.63 18.07 -10.44
C HIS A 323 -6.33 18.76 -9.27
N TRP A 324 -6.68 20.02 -9.44
CA TRP A 324 -7.32 20.87 -8.42
C TRP A 324 -8.76 21.25 -8.75
N ASP A 325 -9.29 20.78 -9.88
CA ASP A 325 -10.58 21.22 -10.42
C ASP A 325 -11.73 21.04 -9.42
N ASP A 326 -11.75 19.92 -8.70
CA ASP A 326 -12.80 19.66 -7.71
C ASP A 326 -12.72 20.59 -6.49
N GLU A 327 -11.51 20.89 -6.01
CA GLU A 327 -11.30 21.84 -4.91
C GLU A 327 -11.66 23.26 -5.35
N VAL A 328 -11.15 23.68 -6.51
CA VAL A 328 -11.46 24.99 -7.10
C VAL A 328 -12.97 25.13 -7.31
N HIS A 329 -13.62 24.11 -7.86
CA HIS A 329 -15.07 24.08 -8.04
C HIS A 329 -15.79 24.21 -6.70
N TYR A 330 -15.43 23.41 -5.70
CA TYR A 330 -16.07 23.47 -4.38
C TYR A 330 -15.97 24.86 -3.75
N PHE A 331 -14.77 25.44 -3.69
CA PHE A 331 -14.54 26.75 -3.06
C PHE A 331 -15.03 27.94 -3.89
N SER A 332 -15.29 27.77 -5.20
CA SER A 332 -15.83 28.82 -6.07
C SER A 332 -17.36 28.81 -6.21
N THR A 333 -18.00 27.63 -6.10
CA THR A 333 -19.44 27.45 -6.40
C THR A 333 -20.35 27.34 -5.19
N HIS A 334 -19.81 27.37 -3.97
CA HIS A 334 -20.62 27.41 -2.75
C HIS A 334 -20.95 28.81 -2.18
N PRO A 335 -21.20 29.87 -2.98
CA PRO A 335 -22.10 30.93 -2.54
C PRO A 335 -23.54 30.53 -2.92
N SER A 336 -24.38 30.26 -1.91
CA SER A 336 -25.85 30.32 -2.01
C SER A 336 -26.53 29.46 -3.10
N THR A 337 -26.93 28.23 -2.77
CA THR A 337 -28.03 27.53 -3.47
C THR A 337 -28.98 26.85 -2.48
N ASN A 338 -30.04 27.60 -2.14
CA ASN A 338 -31.43 27.24 -1.77
C ASN A 338 -31.72 25.87 -1.11
N GLN A 339 -32.12 25.90 0.17
CA GLN A 339 -33.53 25.99 0.60
C GLN A 339 -33.63 26.57 2.01
#